data_AF-A0A6A0IHA1-F1
#
_entry.id   AF-A0A6A0IHA1-F1
#
_cell.length_a   1.000
_cell.length_b   1.000
_cell.length_c   1.000
_cell.angle_alpha   90.00
_cell.angle_beta   90.00
_cell.angle_gamma   90.00
#
_symmetry.space_group_name_H-M   'P 1'
#
loop_
_entity.id
_entity.type
_entity.pdbx_description
1 polymer ?
#
loop_
_entity_poly.entity_id
_entity_poly.type
_entity_poly.pdbx_seq_one_letter_code
_entity_poly.pdbx_strand_id
1 'polypeptide(L)'
;MVRDPGTQPSADVPSFSVRWEGLVVVLDTLTVNAILKRVTARVPEVREASVEAEDGRLGLTIRIKKGVTVPAKAYLSSFRLKDGFLGFHVSKLTAFGFLPVPDWILVRIVQRLPAGFAFYYPGARVFVVNLTSVLPAELSLQIRQVVCEGGEIRAYFGPSQYRLDKLIDEIGRDPFSDD
;
A
#
# COMPACT_ATOMS: atom_id res chain seq x y z
N MET A 1 -8.65 -5.88 -51.38
CA MET A 1 -8.48 -4.47 -50.99
C MET A 1 -9.87 -3.89 -50.73
N VAL A 2 -10.29 -3.81 -49.47
CA VAL A 2 -11.31 -2.86 -49.00
C VAL A 2 -10.87 -2.49 -47.59
N ARG A 3 -10.29 -1.30 -47.46
CA ARG A 3 -9.98 -0.66 -46.18
C ARG A 3 -11.27 0.00 -45.71
N ASP A 4 -11.66 -0.28 -44.47
CA ASP A 4 -12.70 0.48 -43.80
C ASP A 4 -12.13 1.89 -43.50
N PRO A 5 -12.74 2.98 -44.01
CA PRO A 5 -12.22 4.32 -43.81
C PRO A 5 -12.89 4.95 -42.59
N GLY A 6 -12.09 5.31 -41.59
CA GLY A 6 -12.38 6.54 -40.86
C GLY A 6 -12.93 6.47 -39.45
N THR A 7 -12.60 5.46 -38.64
CA THR A 7 -12.49 5.74 -37.20
C THR A 7 -11.14 6.41 -36.96
N GLN A 8 -11.06 7.70 -37.29
CA GLN A 8 -10.02 8.56 -36.71
C GLN A 8 -10.09 8.39 -35.19
N PRO A 9 -8.98 8.17 -34.47
CA PRO A 9 -9.00 8.33 -33.03
C PRO A 9 -9.50 9.75 -32.77
N SER A 10 -10.66 9.84 -32.13
CA SER A 10 -11.28 11.11 -31.73
C SER A 10 -10.18 11.97 -31.10
N ALA A 11 -9.79 13.03 -31.80
CA ALA A 11 -8.76 13.93 -31.35
C ALA A 11 -9.21 14.57 -30.03
N ASP A 12 -8.37 14.39 -29.01
CA ASP A 12 -8.12 15.31 -27.90
C ASP A 12 -9.33 16.08 -27.37
N VAL A 13 -10.20 15.40 -26.63
CA VAL A 13 -10.74 16.05 -25.44
C VAL A 13 -9.53 16.18 -24.51
N PRO A 14 -9.09 17.40 -24.11
CA PRO A 14 -8.00 17.53 -23.16
C PRO A 14 -8.43 16.84 -21.88
N SER A 15 -7.89 15.64 -21.63
CA SER A 15 -8.13 14.96 -20.36
C SER A 15 -7.54 15.87 -19.29
N PHE A 16 -8.41 16.46 -18.48
CA PHE A 16 -7.95 17.35 -17.43
C PHE A 16 -7.13 16.50 -16.47
N SER A 17 -5.85 16.84 -16.34
CA SER A 17 -4.94 16.06 -15.51
C SER A 17 -3.97 16.97 -14.79
N VAL A 18 -3.78 16.69 -13.51
CA VAL A 18 -2.68 17.27 -12.73
C VAL A 18 -1.52 16.31 -12.82
N ARG A 19 -0.36 16.80 -13.26
CA ARG A 19 0.86 16.01 -13.39
C ARG A 19 1.93 16.63 -12.50
N TRP A 20 2.71 15.78 -11.86
CA TRP A 20 3.83 16.21 -11.04
C TRP A 20 5.02 15.28 -11.18
N GLU A 21 6.19 15.84 -10.92
CA GLU A 21 7.45 15.13 -10.88
C GLU A 21 8.09 15.35 -9.51
N GLY A 22 8.51 14.26 -8.85
CA GLY A 22 9.21 14.34 -7.58
C GLY A 22 8.34 14.58 -6.34
N LEU A 23 7.08 14.11 -6.34
CA LEU A 23 6.28 14.10 -5.11
C LEU A 23 6.96 13.22 -4.06
N VAL A 24 7.09 13.75 -2.86
CA VAL A 24 7.55 13.02 -1.69
C VAL A 24 6.43 13.03 -0.67
N VAL A 25 5.98 11.85 -0.25
CA VAL A 25 5.05 11.71 0.87
C VAL A 25 5.84 11.25 2.08
N VAL A 26 5.72 12.00 3.17
CA VAL A 26 6.36 11.69 4.43
C VAL A 26 5.29 11.21 5.40
N LEU A 27 5.48 10.03 5.95
CA LEU A 27 4.64 9.48 7.01
C LEU A 27 5.51 9.24 8.23
N ASP A 28 5.12 9.83 9.35
CA ASP A 28 5.77 9.52 10.61
C ASP A 28 5.39 8.10 11.08
N THR A 29 6.27 7.51 11.88
CA THR A 29 6.09 6.15 12.40
C THR A 29 4.85 6.01 13.30
N LEU A 30 4.43 7.09 14.00
CA LEU A 30 3.25 7.07 14.86
C LEU A 30 1.97 6.88 14.02
N THR A 31 1.83 7.60 12.91
CA THR A 31 0.72 7.49 11.96
C THR A 31 0.65 6.07 11.38
N VAL A 32 1.77 5.52 10.92
CA VAL A 32 1.81 4.15 10.37
C VAL A 32 1.44 3.11 11.43
N ASN A 33 1.91 3.26 12.67
CA ASN A 33 1.56 2.38 13.77
C ASN A 33 0.08 2.47 14.17
N ALA A 34 -0.53 3.66 14.12
CA ALA A 34 -1.95 3.83 14.38
C ALA A 34 -2.80 3.09 13.34
N ILE A 35 -2.44 3.20 12.06
CA ILE A 35 -3.10 2.47 10.96
C ILE A 35 -2.91 0.96 11.16
N LEU A 36 -1.68 0.51 11.39
CA LEU A 36 -1.36 -0.89 11.59
C LEU A 36 -2.18 -1.50 12.73
N LYS A 37 -2.22 -0.84 13.89
CA LYS A 37 -3.02 -1.26 15.05
C LYS A 37 -4.50 -1.39 14.70
N ARG A 38 -5.06 -0.44 13.94
CA ARG A 38 -6.46 -0.48 13.52
C ARG A 38 -6.76 -1.65 12.59
N VAL A 39 -5.86 -1.95 11.67
CA VAL A 39 -5.98 -3.06 10.72
C VAL A 39 -5.85 -4.40 11.43
N THR A 40 -4.85 -4.56 12.31
CA THR A 40 -4.57 -5.82 12.99
C THR A 40 -5.48 -6.10 14.19
N ALA A 41 -6.25 -5.11 14.67
CA ALA A 41 -7.17 -5.28 15.79
C ALA A 41 -8.20 -6.40 15.60
N ARG A 42 -8.52 -6.75 14.33
CA ARG A 42 -9.44 -7.85 13.98
C ARG A 42 -8.77 -9.21 13.86
N VAL A 43 -7.45 -9.30 14.02
CA VAL A 43 -6.67 -10.54 13.87
C VAL A 43 -6.26 -11.05 15.25
N PRO A 44 -6.99 -12.02 15.85
CA PRO A 44 -6.74 -12.44 17.23
C PRO A 44 -5.39 -13.13 17.47
N GLU A 45 -4.71 -13.61 16.43
CA GLU A 45 -3.32 -14.05 16.52
C GLU A 45 -2.34 -12.89 16.70
N VAL A 46 -2.68 -11.67 16.29
CA VAL A 46 -1.78 -10.52 16.42
C VAL A 46 -2.12 -9.82 17.73
N ARG A 47 -1.24 -10.00 18.73
CA ARG A 47 -1.37 -9.31 20.01
C ARG A 47 -0.96 -7.85 19.88
N GLU A 48 0.19 -7.64 19.24
CA GLU A 48 0.78 -6.33 19.00
C GLU A 48 1.49 -6.36 17.64
N ALA A 49 1.45 -5.25 16.94
CA ALA A 49 2.22 -5.03 15.73
C ALA A 49 2.74 -3.59 15.76
N SER A 50 4.03 -3.42 15.48
CA SER A 50 4.67 -2.12 15.36
C SER A 50 5.61 -2.11 14.17
N VAL A 51 5.72 -0.94 13.56
CA VAL A 51 6.65 -0.62 12.49
C VAL A 51 7.63 0.41 13.03
N GLU A 52 8.89 0.26 12.64
CA GLU A 52 9.98 1.16 13.01
C GLU A 52 10.86 1.41 11.78
N ALA A 53 11.22 2.67 11.57
CA ALA A 53 12.23 3.06 10.59
C ALA A 53 13.62 2.89 11.24
N GLU A 54 14.35 1.82 10.88
CA GLU A 54 15.65 1.46 11.47
C GLU A 54 16.66 1.16 10.35
N ASP A 55 17.86 1.76 10.41
CA ASP A 55 18.96 1.53 9.46
C ASP A 55 18.58 1.66 7.97
N GLY A 56 17.76 2.66 7.62
CA GLY A 56 17.31 2.86 6.24
C GLY A 56 16.28 1.82 5.77
N ARG A 57 15.76 0.98 6.68
CA ARG A 57 14.77 -0.07 6.40
C ARG A 57 13.52 0.11 7.24
N LEU A 58 12.44 -0.48 6.76
CA LEU A 58 11.19 -0.56 7.49
C LEU A 58 11.13 -1.89 8.25
N GLY A 59 11.43 -1.86 9.54
CA GLY A 59 11.28 -2.98 10.44
C GLY A 59 9.82 -3.17 10.84
N LEU A 60 9.35 -4.41 10.85
CA LEU A 60 8.02 -4.80 11.33
C LEU A 60 8.20 -5.81 12.46
N THR A 61 7.76 -5.44 13.66
CA THR A 61 7.73 -6.30 14.84
C THR A 61 6.29 -6.72 15.12
N ILE A 62 6.04 -8.02 15.21
CA ILE A 62 4.71 -8.59 15.48
C ILE A 62 4.82 -9.54 16.66
N ARG A 63 3.93 -9.41 17.65
CA ARG A 63 3.75 -10.41 18.71
C ARG A 63 2.58 -11.30 18.35
N ILE A 64 2.88 -12.55 18.00
CA ILE A 64 1.89 -13.54 17.57
C ILE A 64 1.48 -14.42 18.76
N LYS A 65 0.18 -14.56 19.02
CA LYS A 65 -0.38 -15.41 20.06
C LYS A 65 -0.76 -16.79 19.50
N LYS A 66 -0.07 -17.83 19.95
CA LYS A 66 -0.41 -19.24 19.64
C LYS A 66 -0.11 -20.13 20.85
N GLY A 67 -0.90 -20.02 21.91
CA GLY A 67 -0.64 -20.63 23.22
C GLY A 67 0.42 -19.86 24.03
N VAL A 68 1.54 -19.51 23.40
CA VAL A 68 2.58 -18.61 23.91
C VAL A 68 2.66 -17.37 23.01
N THR A 69 3.09 -16.22 23.56
CA THR A 69 3.33 -14.99 22.77
C THR A 69 4.73 -15.05 22.17
N VAL A 70 4.80 -15.00 20.84
CA VAL A 70 6.06 -15.12 20.08
C VAL A 70 6.37 -13.78 19.42
N PRO A 71 7.50 -13.14 19.72
CA PRO A 71 7.96 -11.97 18.97
C PRO A 71 8.52 -12.42 17.62
N ALA A 72 8.06 -11.78 16.55
CA ALA A 72 8.58 -11.93 15.20
C ALA A 72 9.06 -10.57 14.68
N LYS A 73 10.22 -10.52 14.02
CA LYS A 73 10.77 -9.34 13.34
C LYS A 73 10.88 -9.64 11.85
N ALA A 74 10.53 -8.67 11.02
CA ALA A 74 10.65 -8.71 9.57
C ALA A 74 11.18 -7.38 9.05
N TYR A 75 11.77 -7.36 7.86
CA TYR A 75 12.14 -6.13 7.18
C TYR A 75 11.43 -6.04 5.83
N LEU A 76 10.76 -4.92 5.60
CA LEU A 76 10.00 -4.65 4.39
C LEU A 76 10.87 -3.92 3.37
N SER A 77 10.78 -4.33 2.11
CA SER A 77 11.61 -3.80 1.02
C SER A 77 10.89 -3.88 -0.32
N SER A 78 11.49 -3.32 -1.36
CA SER A 78 11.00 -3.45 -2.74
C SER A 78 9.54 -3.00 -2.93
N PHE A 79 9.20 -1.85 -2.34
CA PHE A 79 7.86 -1.29 -2.41
C PHE A 79 7.48 -0.94 -3.84
N ARG A 80 6.28 -1.34 -4.26
CA ARG A 80 5.69 -1.05 -5.56
C ARG A 80 4.23 -0.68 -5.37
N LEU A 81 3.80 0.41 -5.96
CA LEU A 81 2.39 0.80 -6.03
C LEU A 81 1.95 0.72 -7.49
N LYS A 82 0.85 0.02 -7.74
CA LYS A 82 0.25 -0.09 -9.07
C LYS A 82 -1.25 -0.26 -8.92
N ASP A 83 -2.03 0.57 -9.61
CA ASP A 83 -3.49 0.47 -9.69
C ASP A 83 -4.18 0.37 -8.30
N GLY A 84 -3.67 1.12 -7.32
CA GLY A 84 -4.17 1.09 -5.94
C GLY A 84 -3.68 -0.09 -5.10
N PHE A 85 -2.82 -0.98 -5.61
CA PHE A 85 -2.21 -2.08 -4.87
C PHE A 85 -0.78 -1.78 -4.47
N LEU A 86 -0.50 -1.80 -3.17
CA LEU A 86 0.83 -1.65 -2.60
C LEU A 86 1.45 -3.02 -2.32
N GLY A 87 2.41 -3.41 -3.15
CA GLY A 87 3.23 -4.60 -2.97
C GLY A 87 4.54 -4.30 -2.26
N PHE A 88 4.99 -5.21 -1.40
CA PHE A 88 6.32 -5.18 -0.79
C PHE A 88 6.82 -6.58 -0.46
N HIS A 89 8.14 -6.74 -0.49
CA HIS A 89 8.82 -7.97 -0.14
C HIS A 89 9.15 -8.02 1.36
N VAL A 90 8.84 -9.14 2.00
CA VAL A 90 9.13 -9.41 3.40
C VAL A 90 10.41 -10.21 3.52
N SER A 91 11.48 -9.53 3.89
CA SER A 91 12.81 -10.12 4.09
C SER A 91 13.06 -10.44 5.56
N LYS A 92 13.88 -11.47 5.81
CA LYS A 92 14.36 -11.88 7.15
C LYS A 92 13.27 -11.97 8.22
N LEU A 93 12.12 -12.56 7.89
CA LEU A 93 11.08 -12.81 8.87
C LEU A 93 11.51 -13.92 9.85
N THR A 94 11.82 -13.54 11.09
CA THR A 94 12.27 -14.45 12.15
C THR A 94 11.44 -14.30 13.41
N ALA A 95 11.15 -15.42 14.08
CA ALA A 95 10.57 -15.55 15.40
C ALA A 95 11.65 -15.85 16.44
N PHE A 96 11.49 -15.33 17.66
CA PHE A 96 12.46 -15.49 18.75
C PHE A 96 13.90 -15.05 18.39
N GLY A 97 14.03 -14.19 17.38
CA GLY A 97 15.33 -13.69 16.90
C GLY A 97 16.02 -14.57 15.84
N PHE A 98 15.74 -15.88 15.78
CA PHE A 98 16.50 -16.79 14.91
C PHE A 98 15.67 -17.80 14.09
N LEU A 99 14.43 -18.12 14.49
CA LEU A 99 13.62 -19.13 13.81
C LEU A 99 12.89 -18.53 12.61
N PRO A 100 13.03 -19.05 11.39
CA PRO A 100 12.24 -18.56 10.27
C PRO A 100 10.75 -18.82 10.53
N VAL A 101 9.90 -17.82 10.30
CA VAL A 101 8.45 -17.99 10.43
C VAL A 101 7.93 -18.76 9.21
N PRO A 102 7.18 -19.86 9.40
CA PRO A 102 6.57 -20.60 8.30
C PRO A 102 5.52 -19.80 7.52
N ASP A 103 5.46 -19.99 6.20
CA ASP A 103 4.54 -19.26 5.32
C ASP A 103 3.05 -19.49 5.64
N TRP A 104 2.68 -20.69 6.12
CA TRP A 104 1.29 -20.99 6.50
C TRP A 104 0.76 -20.06 7.60
N ILE A 105 1.63 -19.49 8.44
CA ILE A 105 1.24 -18.51 9.47
C ILE A 105 0.83 -17.21 8.79
N LEU A 106 1.62 -16.74 7.82
CA LEU A 106 1.34 -15.52 7.07
C LEU A 106 0.07 -15.65 6.23
N VAL A 107 -0.12 -16.81 5.60
CA VAL A 107 -1.36 -17.14 4.89
C VAL A 107 -2.57 -17.03 5.82
N ARG A 108 -2.49 -17.59 7.04
CA ARG A 108 -3.58 -17.49 8.01
C ARG A 108 -3.86 -16.05 8.46
N ILE A 109 -2.82 -15.24 8.67
CA ILE A 109 -2.99 -13.83 9.02
C ILE A 109 -3.75 -13.10 7.91
N VAL A 110 -3.35 -13.29 6.64
CA VAL A 110 -4.03 -12.66 5.50
C VAL A 110 -5.47 -13.12 5.35
N GLN A 111 -5.75 -14.41 5.55
CA GLN A 111 -7.12 -14.95 5.51
C GLN A 111 -8.05 -14.36 6.58
N ARG A 112 -7.50 -13.78 7.65
CA ARG A 112 -8.27 -13.14 8.73
C ARG A 112 -8.40 -11.64 8.58
N LEU A 113 -7.68 -11.03 7.64
CA LEU A 113 -7.91 -9.64 7.27
C LEU A 113 -9.23 -9.52 6.50
N PRO A 114 -9.84 -8.32 6.44
CA PRO A 114 -11.05 -8.11 5.64
C PRO A 114 -10.87 -8.64 4.22
N ALA A 115 -11.94 -9.21 3.65
CA ALA A 115 -11.87 -9.81 2.31
C ALA A 115 -11.36 -8.79 1.29
N GLY A 116 -10.38 -9.19 0.48
CA GLY A 116 -9.76 -8.34 -0.53
C GLY A 116 -8.85 -7.23 -0.01
N PHE A 117 -8.61 -7.15 1.31
CA PHE A 117 -7.73 -6.13 1.91
C PHE A 117 -6.24 -6.42 1.65
N ALA A 118 -5.84 -7.69 1.71
CA ALA A 118 -4.45 -8.07 1.48
C ALA A 118 -4.34 -9.45 0.83
N PHE A 119 -3.21 -9.68 0.18
CA PHE A 119 -2.82 -10.92 -0.47
C PHE A 119 -1.39 -11.26 -0.07
N TYR A 120 -1.11 -12.56 0.05
CA TYR A 120 0.24 -13.05 0.32
C TYR A 120 0.65 -14.08 -0.73
N TYR A 121 1.85 -13.93 -1.27
CA TYR A 121 2.46 -14.83 -2.25
C TYR A 121 3.64 -15.56 -1.60
N PRO A 122 3.45 -16.79 -1.07
CA PRO A 122 4.44 -17.50 -0.25
C PRO A 122 5.80 -17.69 -0.95
N GLY A 123 5.78 -18.14 -2.21
CA GLY A 123 7.01 -18.47 -2.94
C GLY A 123 7.95 -17.27 -3.15
N ALA A 124 7.40 -16.06 -3.18
CA ALA A 124 8.17 -14.82 -3.33
C ALA A 124 8.23 -13.99 -2.04
N ARG A 125 7.55 -14.42 -0.96
CA ARG A 125 7.33 -13.65 0.28
C ARG A 125 6.89 -12.21 0.05
N VAL A 126 5.98 -12.02 -0.91
CA VAL A 126 5.42 -10.71 -1.24
C VAL A 126 4.05 -10.56 -0.58
N PHE A 127 3.89 -9.46 0.13
CA PHE A 127 2.58 -8.98 0.57
C PHE A 127 2.08 -7.93 -0.40
N VAL A 128 0.79 -7.98 -0.73
CA VAL A 128 0.11 -6.95 -1.49
C VAL A 128 -1.07 -6.46 -0.67
N VAL A 129 -1.13 -5.16 -0.42
CA VAL A 129 -2.22 -4.50 0.29
C VAL A 129 -3.05 -3.73 -0.71
N ASN A 130 -4.37 -3.88 -0.61
CA ASN A 130 -5.33 -3.16 -1.42
C ASN A 130 -5.62 -1.79 -0.79
N LEU A 131 -5.30 -0.73 -1.50
CA LEU A 131 -5.54 0.66 -1.12
C LEU A 131 -6.62 1.33 -1.97
N THR A 132 -7.37 0.60 -2.82
CA THR A 132 -8.36 1.21 -3.72
C THR A 132 -9.54 1.88 -3.01
N SER A 133 -9.77 1.58 -1.74
CA SER A 133 -10.75 2.27 -0.90
C SER A 133 -10.23 3.59 -0.31
N VAL A 134 -8.92 3.84 -0.39
CA VAL A 134 -8.24 5.01 0.18
C VAL A 134 -7.68 5.91 -0.91
N LEU A 135 -7.12 5.32 -1.97
CA LEU A 135 -6.57 6.03 -3.10
C LEU A 135 -7.65 6.19 -4.18
N PRO A 136 -7.83 7.40 -4.73
CA PRO A 136 -8.69 7.62 -5.89
C PRO A 136 -8.28 6.73 -7.07
N ALA A 137 -9.25 6.19 -7.82
CA ALA A 137 -8.95 5.32 -8.96
C ALA A 137 -8.24 6.05 -10.11
N GLU A 138 -8.40 7.37 -10.16
CA GLU A 138 -7.84 8.28 -11.16
C GLU A 138 -6.38 8.67 -10.84
N LEU A 139 -5.88 8.28 -9.67
CA LEU A 139 -4.54 8.57 -9.18
C LEU A 139 -3.55 7.50 -9.64
N SER A 140 -2.63 7.89 -10.51
CA SER A 140 -1.51 7.06 -10.95
C SER A 140 -0.23 7.50 -10.24
N LEU A 141 0.26 6.64 -9.36
CA LEU A 141 1.48 6.84 -8.59
C LEU A 141 2.49 5.74 -8.90
N GLN A 142 3.75 6.13 -9.11
CA GLN A 142 4.86 5.19 -9.24
C GLN A 142 5.85 5.41 -8.11
N ILE A 143 5.94 4.45 -7.17
CA ILE A 143 7.00 4.47 -6.15
C ILE A 143 8.34 4.22 -6.83
N ARG A 144 9.27 5.17 -6.68
CA ARG A 144 10.67 5.02 -7.08
C ARG A 144 11.51 4.49 -5.93
N GLN A 145 11.31 5.05 -4.74
CA GLN A 145 12.10 4.71 -3.57
C GLN A 145 11.29 4.92 -2.30
N VAL A 146 11.55 4.08 -1.30
CA VAL A 146 11.11 4.30 0.07
C VAL A 146 12.36 4.36 0.93
N VAL A 147 12.49 5.45 1.69
CA VAL A 147 13.61 5.71 2.61
C VAL A 147 13.07 5.83 4.02
N CYS A 148 13.77 5.26 4.98
CA CYS A 148 13.40 5.26 6.38
C CYS A 148 14.49 6.00 7.17
N GLU A 149 14.21 7.23 7.62
CA GLU A 149 15.19 8.11 8.27
C GLU A 149 14.52 8.92 9.38
N GLY A 150 15.18 9.06 10.54
CA GLY A 150 14.71 9.92 11.62
C GLY A 150 13.33 9.55 12.19
N GLY A 151 12.93 8.28 12.11
CA GLY A 151 11.58 7.85 12.52
C GLY A 151 10.48 8.16 11.49
N GLU A 152 10.85 8.60 10.29
CA GLU A 152 9.94 8.87 9.19
C GLU A 152 10.12 7.87 8.05
N ILE A 153 9.03 7.64 7.34
CA ILE A 153 8.96 6.83 6.13
C ILE A 153 8.68 7.79 4.98
N ARG A 154 9.67 7.95 4.10
CA ARG A 154 9.60 8.84 2.94
C ARG A 154 9.42 8.04 1.68
N ALA A 155 8.27 8.17 1.04
CA ALA A 155 7.98 7.58 -0.25
C ALA A 155 8.22 8.60 -1.37
N TYR A 156 9.23 8.34 -2.19
CA TYR A 156 9.57 9.14 -3.36
C TYR A 156 8.85 8.59 -4.58
N PHE A 157 8.02 9.43 -5.19
CA PHE A 157 7.27 9.08 -6.39
C PHE A 157 7.96 9.62 -7.64
N GLY A 158 7.87 8.83 -8.72
CA GLY A 158 8.24 9.26 -10.05
C GLY A 158 7.19 10.19 -10.66
N PRO A 159 7.26 10.43 -11.98
CA PRO A 159 6.19 11.09 -12.71
C PRO A 159 4.85 10.45 -12.38
N SER A 160 3.93 11.25 -11.89
CA SER A 160 2.64 10.82 -11.39
C SER A 160 1.56 11.73 -11.97
N GLN A 161 0.34 11.22 -12.04
CA GLN A 161 -0.78 11.95 -12.61
C GLN A 161 -2.06 11.67 -11.84
N TYR A 162 -2.91 12.68 -11.74
CA TYR A 162 -4.27 12.55 -11.27
C TYR A 162 -5.21 13.04 -12.38
N ARG A 163 -6.08 12.16 -12.87
CA ARG A 163 -7.09 12.53 -13.87
C ARG A 163 -8.27 13.21 -13.18
N LEU A 164 -8.57 14.42 -13.60
CA LEU A 164 -9.66 15.24 -13.08
C LEU A 164 -10.97 15.03 -13.82
N ASP A 165 -10.99 14.20 -14.88
CA ASP A 165 -12.15 14.05 -15.76
C ASP A 165 -13.45 13.78 -14.98
N LYS A 166 -13.41 12.87 -14.01
CA LYS A 166 -14.58 12.59 -13.14
C LYS A 166 -14.85 13.66 -12.08
N LEU A 167 -13.81 14.33 -11.61
CA LEU A 167 -13.95 15.38 -10.60
C LEU A 167 -14.62 16.61 -11.20
N ILE A 168 -14.35 16.90 -12.48
CA ILE A 168 -14.98 17.98 -13.23
C ILE A 168 -16.44 17.67 -13.56
N ASP A 169 -16.79 16.40 -13.83
CA ASP A 169 -18.20 15.99 -13.94
C ASP A 169 -18.98 16.21 -12.63
N GLU A 170 -18.29 16.23 -11.48
CA GLU A 170 -18.85 16.56 -10.16
C GLU A 170 -18.82 18.06 -9.82
N ILE A 171 -18.00 18.87 -10.52
CA ILE A 171 -17.95 20.33 -10.37
C ILE A 171 -19.23 20.92 -10.97
N GLY A 172 -20.21 21.17 -10.11
CA GLY A 172 -21.54 21.63 -10.48
C GLY A 172 -22.62 21.24 -9.48
N ARG A 173 -22.34 20.26 -8.61
CA ARG A 173 -23.12 20.06 -7.37
C ARG A 173 -22.75 21.15 -6.37
N ASP A 174 -23.74 21.91 -5.95
CA ASP A 174 -23.60 22.85 -4.85
C ASP A 174 -23.27 22.05 -3.57
N PRO A 175 -22.11 22.23 -2.94
CA PRO A 175 -21.77 21.54 -1.69
C PRO A 175 -22.65 21.97 -0.51
N PHE A 176 -23.51 22.98 -0.69
CA PHE A 176 -24.46 23.50 0.29
C PHE A 176 -25.94 23.29 -0.11
N SER A 177 -26.22 22.57 -1.21
CA SER A 177 -27.61 22.14 -1.46
C SER A 177 -27.91 20.96 -0.53
N ASP A 178 -28.41 21.27 0.66
CA ASP A 178 -29.04 20.30 1.55
C ASP A 178 -30.22 19.63 0.81
N ASP A 179 -30.23 18.30 0.75
CA ASP A 179 -31.47 17.51 0.66
C ASP A 179 -32.01 17.26 2.08
#